data_AF-A0A060BQW9-F1
#
_entry.id   AF-A0A060BQW9-F1
#
_cell.length_a   1.000
_cell.length_b   1.000
_cell.length_c   1.000
_cell.angle_alpha   90.00
_cell.angle_beta   90.00
_cell.angle_gamma   90.00
#
_symmetry.space_group_name_H-M   'P 1'
#
loop_
_entity.id
_entity.type
_entity.pdbx_description
1 polymer ?
#
loop_
_entity_poly.entity_id
_entity_poly.type
_entity_poly.pdbx_seq_one_letter_code
_entity_poly.pdbx_strand_id
1 'polypeptide(L)'
;GESGQSISRQQAEDYLVQDVRTCETGLNSLGLNLNQHQYDALIDFIFNLGIGNFSKSTLLKKIAKNPNDPAIADEFRKMGCIQEALFLKGLVIRRAKEVELYFKEL
;
A
#
# COMPACT_ATOMS: atom_id res chain seq x y z
N GLY A 1 -11.33 20.02 -23.11
CA GLY A 1 -11.80 20.34 -21.76
C GLY A 1 -12.39 19.07 -21.21
N GLU A 2 -11.69 18.40 -20.33
CA GLU A 2 -12.15 17.13 -19.78
C GLU A 2 -13.15 17.43 -18.65
N SER A 3 -14.42 17.15 -18.92
CA SER A 3 -15.49 17.25 -17.93
C SER A 3 -15.20 16.25 -16.81
N GLY A 4 -14.84 16.75 -15.62
CA GLY A 4 -14.65 15.92 -14.44
C GLY A 4 -15.92 15.12 -14.15
N GLN A 5 -15.83 13.79 -14.26
CA GLN A 5 -16.94 12.91 -13.90
C GLN A 5 -17.34 13.17 -12.44
N SER A 6 -18.56 13.67 -12.25
CA SER A 6 -19.16 13.77 -10.92
C SER A 6 -19.71 12.39 -10.55
N ILE A 7 -18.92 11.62 -9.81
CA ILE A 7 -19.36 10.33 -9.29
C ILE A 7 -20.31 10.55 -8.11
N SER A 8 -21.40 9.77 -8.03
CA SER A 8 -22.24 9.75 -6.83
C SER A 8 -21.48 9.13 -5.65
N ARG A 9 -21.91 9.43 -4.42
CA ARG A 9 -21.34 8.80 -3.22
C ARG A 9 -21.35 7.28 -3.30
N GLN A 10 -22.45 6.70 -3.79
CA GLN A 10 -22.57 5.25 -3.96
C GLN A 10 -21.55 4.71 -4.97
N GLN A 11 -21.37 5.39 -6.10
CA GLN A 11 -20.35 4.98 -7.08
C GLN A 11 -18.93 5.10 -6.52
N ALA A 12 -18.65 6.13 -5.71
CA ALA A 12 -17.36 6.27 -5.04
C ALA A 12 -17.10 5.13 -4.04
N GLU A 13 -18.14 4.71 -3.29
CA GLU A 13 -18.06 3.57 -2.36
C GLU A 13 -17.89 2.24 -3.10
N ASP A 14 -18.61 2.05 -4.21
CA ASP A 14 -18.49 0.84 -5.02
C ASP A 14 -17.09 0.72 -5.65
N TYR A 15 -16.53 1.83 -6.15
CA TYR A 15 -15.15 1.88 -6.65
C TYR A 15 -14.13 1.62 -5.54
N LEU A 16 -14.36 2.20 -4.35
CA LEU A 16 -13.49 1.95 -3.19
C LEU A 16 -13.47 0.46 -2.82
N VAL A 17 -14.63 -0.20 -2.78
CA VAL A 17 -14.72 -1.64 -2.51
C VAL A 17 -14.04 -2.46 -3.59
N GLN A 18 -14.22 -2.11 -4.86
CA GLN A 18 -13.59 -2.80 -5.98
C GLN A 18 -12.05 -2.66 -5.96
N ASP A 19 -11.55 -1.48 -5.64
CA ASP A 19 -10.11 -1.21 -5.52
C ASP A 19 -9.50 -2.00 -4.37
N VAL A 20 -10.16 -2.04 -3.20
CA VAL A 20 -9.70 -2.85 -2.06
C VAL A 20 -9.66 -4.34 -2.42
N ARG A 21 -10.72 -4.88 -3.06
CA ARG A 21 -10.74 -6.29 -3.50
C ARG A 21 -9.62 -6.61 -4.48
N THR A 22 -9.26 -5.66 -5.35
CA THR A 22 -8.14 -5.81 -6.28
C THR A 22 -6.81 -5.88 -5.52
N CYS A 23 -6.64 -5.06 -4.48
CA CYS A 23 -5.47 -5.09 -3.60
C CYS A 23 -5.37 -6.42 -2.84
N GLU A 24 -6.47 -6.89 -2.23
CA GLU A 24 -6.54 -8.16 -1.50
C GLU A 24 -6.22 -9.34 -2.40
N THR A 25 -6.87 -9.42 -3.57
CA THR A 25 -6.63 -10.50 -4.55
C THR A 25 -5.18 -10.49 -5.01
N GLY A 26 -4.64 -9.31 -5.30
CA GLY A 26 -3.25 -9.13 -5.69
C GLY A 26 -2.29 -9.58 -4.60
N LEU A 27 -2.49 -9.17 -3.35
CA LEU A 27 -1.64 -9.53 -2.23
C LEU A 27 -1.72 -11.02 -1.91
N ASN A 28 -2.92 -11.61 -1.91
CA ASN A 28 -3.14 -13.04 -1.69
C ASN A 28 -2.44 -13.90 -2.76
N SER A 29 -2.40 -13.43 -4.02
CA SER A 29 -1.73 -14.16 -5.11
C SER A 29 -0.21 -14.26 -4.94
N LEU A 30 0.39 -13.42 -4.09
CA LEU A 30 1.84 -13.42 -3.82
C LEU A 30 2.26 -14.50 -2.81
N GLY A 31 1.31 -15.15 -2.12
CA GLY A 31 1.60 -16.28 -1.23
C GLY A 31 2.50 -15.95 -0.04
N LEU A 32 2.47 -14.71 0.44
CA LEU A 32 3.31 -14.25 1.56
C LEU A 32 2.75 -14.75 2.90
N ASN A 33 3.64 -15.19 3.79
CA ASN A 33 3.27 -15.53 5.16
C ASN A 33 3.31 -14.26 6.03
N LEU A 34 2.17 -13.59 6.16
CA LEU A 34 2.02 -12.32 6.87
C LEU A 34 1.09 -12.48 8.06
N ASN A 35 1.36 -11.76 9.15
CA ASN A 35 0.36 -11.58 10.20
C ASN A 35 -0.70 -10.53 9.78
N GLN A 36 -1.77 -10.41 10.57
CA GLN A 36 -2.88 -9.50 10.24
C GLN A 36 -2.43 -8.04 10.10
N HIS A 37 -1.58 -7.55 11.00
CA HIS A 37 -1.10 -6.18 10.96
C HIS A 37 -0.25 -5.89 9.71
N GLN A 38 0.61 -6.84 9.32
CA GLN A 38 1.41 -6.76 8.10
C GLN A 38 0.55 -6.80 6.85
N TYR A 39 -0.49 -7.63 6.86
CA TYR A 39 -1.47 -7.70 5.78
C TYR A 39 -2.20 -6.37 5.60
N ASP A 40 -2.79 -5.85 6.68
CA ASP A 40 -3.58 -4.61 6.66
C ASP A 40 -2.73 -3.41 6.21
N ALA A 41 -1.50 -3.30 6.72
CA ALA A 41 -0.58 -2.25 6.30
C ALA A 41 -0.22 -2.33 4.80
N LEU A 42 -0.11 -3.53 4.23
CA LEU A 42 0.14 -3.70 2.81
C LEU A 42 -1.10 -3.39 1.97
N ILE A 43 -2.30 -3.72 2.43
CA ILE A 43 -3.54 -3.31 1.76
C ILE A 43 -3.62 -1.78 1.67
N ASP A 44 -3.41 -1.07 2.78
CA ASP A 44 -3.41 0.39 2.80
C ASP A 44 -2.35 1.01 1.88
N PHE A 45 -1.17 0.39 1.84
CA PHE A 45 -0.07 0.82 1.01
C PHE A 45 -0.36 0.59 -0.49
N ILE A 46 -0.83 -0.60 -0.85
CA ILE A 46 -1.16 -1.01 -2.22
C ILE A 46 -2.36 -0.23 -2.74
N PHE A 47 -3.35 0.05 -1.91
CA PHE A 47 -4.50 0.89 -2.28
C PHE A 47 -4.05 2.26 -2.78
N ASN A 48 -3.02 2.84 -2.16
CA ASN A 48 -2.51 4.15 -2.58
C ASN A 48 -1.49 4.08 -3.74
N LEU A 49 -0.67 3.04 -3.81
CA LEU A 49 0.43 2.92 -4.78
C LEU A 49 0.04 2.16 -6.08
N GLY A 50 -0.89 1.22 -5.97
CA GLY A 50 -1.27 0.24 -6.97
C GLY A 50 -0.45 -1.06 -6.91
N ILE A 51 -1.13 -2.20 -7.10
CA ILE A 51 -0.54 -3.55 -7.06
C ILE A 51 0.53 -3.78 -8.14
N GLY A 52 0.40 -3.14 -9.31
CA GLY A 52 1.38 -3.24 -10.40
C GLY A 52 2.76 -2.68 -10.02
N ASN A 53 2.78 -1.61 -9.22
CA ASN A 53 4.02 -1.02 -8.71
C ASN A 53 4.59 -1.85 -7.54
N PHE A 54 3.73 -2.34 -6.65
CA PHE A 54 4.13 -3.17 -5.53
C PHE A 54 4.75 -4.51 -5.98
N SER A 55 4.15 -5.19 -6.95
CA SER A 55 4.62 -6.51 -7.42
C SER A 55 6.02 -6.52 -8.05
N LYS A 56 6.51 -5.36 -8.49
CA LYS A 56 7.87 -5.20 -9.06
C LYS A 56 8.88 -4.61 -8.07
N SER A 57 8.43 -4.31 -6.85
CA SER A 57 9.20 -3.52 -5.89
C SER A 57 10.31 -4.30 -5.17
N THR A 58 11.31 -3.57 -4.69
CA THR A 58 12.28 -4.09 -3.72
C THR A 58 11.62 -4.42 -2.38
N LEU A 59 10.56 -3.69 -2.02
CA LEU A 59 9.75 -3.95 -0.83
C LEU A 59 9.21 -5.39 -0.82
N LEU A 60 8.54 -5.82 -1.89
CA LEU A 60 8.05 -7.20 -2.01
C LEU A 60 9.18 -8.21 -1.90
N LYS A 61 10.32 -7.98 -2.56
CA LYS A 61 11.48 -8.90 -2.49
C LYS A 61 12.00 -9.07 -1.06
N LYS A 62 11.99 -8.00 -0.26
CA LYS A 62 12.37 -8.07 1.16
C LYS A 62 11.34 -8.84 1.98
N ILE A 63 10.06 -8.51 1.82
CA ILE A 63 8.97 -9.17 2.55
C ILE A 63 8.96 -10.68 2.26
N ALA A 64 9.09 -11.07 0.98
CA ALA A 64 9.13 -12.46 0.58
C ALA A 64 10.35 -13.22 1.15
N LYS A 65 11.46 -12.53 1.43
CA LYS A 65 12.65 -13.11 2.05
C LYS A 65 12.51 -13.22 3.57
N ASN A 66 12.06 -12.14 4.21
CA ASN A 66 11.84 -12.07 5.65
C ASN A 66 10.83 -10.94 5.93
N PRO A 67 9.57 -11.25 6.27
CA PRO A 67 8.55 -10.23 6.55
C PRO A 67 8.86 -9.42 7.81
N ASN A 68 9.83 -9.83 8.64
CA ASN A 68 10.23 -9.11 9.84
C ASN A 68 11.56 -8.35 9.65
N ASP A 69 12.07 -8.21 8.43
CA ASP A 69 13.29 -7.44 8.14
C ASP A 69 13.05 -5.95 8.47
N PRO A 70 13.77 -5.35 9.44
CA PRO A 70 13.58 -3.93 9.78
C PRO A 70 13.86 -2.99 8.59
N ALA A 71 14.65 -3.43 7.58
CA ALA A 71 14.87 -2.66 6.36
C ALA A 71 13.61 -2.51 5.48
N ILE A 72 12.54 -3.24 5.76
CA ILE A 72 11.22 -3.05 5.12
C ILE A 72 10.70 -1.64 5.41
N ALA A 73 10.89 -1.12 6.63
CA ALA A 73 10.45 0.23 7.00
C ALA A 73 11.01 1.32 6.06
N ASP A 74 12.28 1.18 5.67
CA ASP A 74 12.93 2.12 4.77
C ASP A 74 12.42 2.00 3.33
N GLU A 75 12.04 0.80 2.88
CA GLU A 75 11.45 0.63 1.55
C GLU A 75 10.02 1.21 1.46
N PHE A 76 9.22 1.12 2.53
CA PHE A 76 7.93 1.82 2.62
C PHE A 76 8.09 3.34 2.42
N ARG A 77 9.11 3.93 3.06
CA ARG A 77 9.41 5.37 2.94
C ARG A 77 9.89 5.73 1.54
N LYS A 78 10.81 4.95 0.96
CA LYS A 78 11.33 5.19 -0.39
C LYS A 78 10.24 5.14 -1.44
N MET A 79 9.36 4.14 -1.37
CA MET A 79 8.29 3.97 -2.35
C MET A 79 7.21 5.06 -2.30
N GLY A 80 7.05 5.75 -1.17
CA GLY A 80 6.21 6.94 -1.08
C GLY A 80 6.84 8.19 -1.71
N CYS A 81 8.12 8.19 -2.06
CA CYS A 81 8.85 9.38 -2.51
C CYS A 81 9.34 9.30 -3.97
N ILE A 82 8.98 8.27 -4.74
CA ILE A 82 9.57 8.01 -6.07
C ILE A 82 8.95 8.91 -7.18
N GLN A 83 7.80 9.52 -6.96
CA GLN A 83 7.35 10.59 -7.86
C GLN A 83 7.93 11.92 -7.39
N GLU A 84 8.65 12.58 -8.29
CA GLU A 84 9.33 13.88 -8.18
C GLU A 84 8.38 15.07 -7.84
N ALA A 85 7.16 14.78 -7.38
CA ALA A 85 6.14 15.75 -7.05
C ALA A 85 5.76 15.63 -5.58
N LEU A 86 6.32 16.57 -4.80
CA LEU A 86 5.96 16.96 -3.44
C LEU A 86 6.16 15.88 -2.37
N PHE A 87 7.11 16.19 -1.47
CA PHE A 87 6.99 15.95 -0.04
C PHE A 87 5.66 16.56 0.49
N LEU A 88 4.52 16.01 0.10
CA LEU A 88 3.25 16.29 0.75
C LEU A 88 3.38 15.71 2.14
N LYS A 89 3.36 16.58 3.16
CA LYS A 89 3.42 16.19 4.58
C LYS A 89 2.47 15.02 4.88
N GLY A 90 1.30 14.99 4.23
CA GLY A 90 0.32 13.91 4.37
C GLY A 90 0.83 12.53 3.93
N LEU A 91 1.64 12.45 2.86
CA LEU A 91 2.17 11.18 2.37
C LEU A 91 3.23 10.61 3.33
N VAL A 92 4.12 11.48 3.85
CA VAL A 92 5.10 11.09 4.88
C VAL A 92 4.42 10.56 6.13
N ILE A 93 3.38 11.25 6.61
CA ILE A 93 2.60 10.83 7.77
C ILE A 93 1.92 9.48 7.52
N ARG A 94 1.32 9.29 6.34
CA ARG A 94 0.63 8.04 6.00
C ARG A 94 1.58 6.85 5.95
N ARG A 95 2.74 7.00 5.31
CA ARG A 95 3.77 5.94 5.27
C ARG A 95 4.31 5.61 6.66
N ALA A 96 4.45 6.61 7.55
CA ALA A 96 4.86 6.36 8.93
C ALA A 96 3.84 5.49 9.69
N LYS A 97 2.55 5.75 9.51
CA LYS A 97 1.47 4.95 10.11
C LYS A 97 1.40 3.52 9.55
N GLU A 98 1.64 3.34 8.26
CA GLU A 98 1.66 2.01 7.65
C GLU A 98 2.85 1.19 8.17
N VAL A 99 4.02 1.80 8.35
CA VAL A 99 5.18 1.14 8.98
C VAL A 99 4.90 0.81 10.44
N GLU A 100 4.30 1.74 11.18
CA GLU A 100 3.89 1.52 12.58
C GLU A 100 2.92 0.34 12.69
N LEU A 101 1.89 0.28 11.83
CA LEU A 101 0.96 -0.82 11.77
C LEU A 101 1.69 -2.13 11.41
N TYR A 102 2.52 -2.12 10.37
CA TYR A 102 3.23 -3.31 9.88
C TYR A 102 4.09 -3.99 10.96
N PHE A 103 4.75 -3.20 11.81
CA PHE A 103 5.61 -3.69 12.89
C PHE A 103 4.95 -3.68 14.27
N LYS A 104 3.64 -3.44 14.35
CA LYS A 104 2.90 -3.46 15.60
C LYS A 104 2.92 -4.87 16.20
N GLU A 105 3.32 -4.98 17.46
CA GLU A 105 3.23 -6.24 18.21
C GLU A 105 1.77 -6.75 18.19
N LEU A 106 1.62 -8.07 18.04
CA LEU A 106 0.32 -8.76 18.10
C LEU A 106 -0.24 -8.74 19.53
#